data_AF-A0A8X7C904-F1
#
_entry.id   AF-A0A8X7C904-F1
#
_cell.length_a   1.000
_cell.length_b   1.000
_cell.length_c   1.000
_cell.angle_alpha   90.00
_cell.angle_beta   90.00
_cell.angle_gamma   90.00
#
_symmetry.space_group_name_H-M   'P 1'
#
loop_
_entity.id
_entity.type
_entity.pdbx_description
1 polymer ?
#
loop_
_entity_poly.entity_id
_entity_poly.type
_entity_poly.pdbx_seq_one_letter_code
_entity_poly.pdbx_strand_id
1 'polypeptide(L)'
;MSQGKETSLELRNLIVKLKGEKKSYSEIAKIVKKPRSTVQTIYRNYVMRGNVLNKSRCGRPRKLSDRDARAIVRKVKKNPKISAPKLEDQIATASGKKVHPETVRRILRSGGYNGRVFSRKPFISSVNQQKRLDFASTHFYMGEKNLFRMKAIDDNTLH
;
A
#
# COMPACT_ATOMS: atom_id res chain seq x y z
N MET A 1 -21.73 -1.30 20.66
CA MET A 1 -21.23 -2.46 21.41
C MET A 1 -19.72 -2.31 21.59
N SER A 2 -19.28 -1.88 22.77
CA SER A 2 -17.86 -1.86 23.14
C SER A 2 -17.34 -3.30 23.21
N GLN A 3 -16.17 -3.59 22.65
CA GLN A 3 -15.59 -4.93 22.66
C GLN A 3 -14.92 -5.19 24.01
N GLY A 4 -15.14 -6.39 24.58
CA GLY A 4 -14.44 -6.84 25.78
C GLY A 4 -12.97 -7.17 25.51
N LYS A 5 -12.14 -7.12 26.56
CA LYS A 5 -10.71 -7.45 26.49
C LYS A 5 -10.51 -8.90 26.03
N GLU A 6 -9.59 -9.10 25.07
CA GLU A 6 -9.24 -10.42 24.58
C GLU A 6 -8.53 -11.25 25.66
N THR A 7 -8.68 -12.58 25.63
CA THR A 7 -7.95 -13.48 26.53
C THR A 7 -6.46 -13.49 26.19
N SER A 8 -5.59 -13.62 27.19
CA SER A 8 -4.14 -13.70 26.95
C SER A 8 -3.75 -14.98 26.20
N LEU A 9 -2.65 -14.91 25.46
CA LEU A 9 -2.11 -16.07 24.73
C LEU A 9 -1.74 -17.22 25.66
N GLU A 10 -1.09 -16.90 26.79
CA GLU A 10 -0.71 -17.85 27.83
C GLU A 10 -1.90 -18.63 28.37
N LEU A 11 -3.02 -17.94 28.61
CA LEU A 11 -4.24 -18.56 29.11
C LEU A 11 -4.82 -19.56 28.11
N ARG A 12 -4.74 -19.26 26.81
CA ARG A 12 -5.19 -20.19 25.76
C ARG A 12 -4.27 -21.39 25.64
N ASN A 13 -2.96 -21.19 25.72
CA ASN A 13 -1.99 -22.28 25.75
C ASN A 13 -2.22 -23.20 26.95
N LEU A 14 -2.48 -22.63 28.12
CA LEU A 14 -2.81 -23.39 29.32
C LEU A 14 -4.07 -24.24 29.11
N ILE A 15 -5.13 -23.69 28.51
CA ILE A 15 -6.35 -24.43 28.19
C ILE A 15 -6.07 -25.61 27.26
N VAL A 16 -5.26 -25.41 26.21
CA VAL A 16 -4.90 -26.48 25.27
C VAL A 16 -4.08 -27.57 25.97
N LYS A 17 -3.10 -27.19 26.80
CA LYS A 17 -2.29 -28.13 27.59
C LYS A 17 -3.16 -28.97 28.54
N LEU A 18 -4.00 -28.31 29.36
CA LEU A 18 -4.90 -28.99 30.30
C LEU A 18 -5.89 -29.92 29.57
N LYS A 19 -6.27 -29.58 28.34
CA LYS A 19 -7.14 -30.45 27.55
C LYS A 19 -6.40 -31.67 27.00
N GLY A 20 -5.11 -31.53 26.65
CA GLY A 20 -4.22 -32.64 26.34
C GLY A 20 -4.03 -33.62 27.50
N GLU A 21 -4.05 -33.12 28.74
CA GLU A 21 -4.08 -33.91 29.98
C GLU A 21 -5.46 -34.59 30.24
N LYS A 22 -6.35 -34.61 29.25
CA LYS A 22 -7.70 -35.22 29.28
C LYS A 22 -8.68 -34.65 30.32
N LYS A 23 -8.41 -33.47 30.90
CA LYS A 23 -9.36 -32.80 31.81
C LYS A 23 -10.67 -32.41 31.11
N SER A 24 -11.76 -32.39 31.87
CA SER A 24 -13.07 -31.92 31.40
C SER A 24 -13.09 -30.40 31.25
N TYR A 25 -13.99 -29.87 30.41
CA TYR A 25 -14.12 -28.41 30.26
C TYR A 25 -14.52 -27.70 31.56
N SER A 26 -15.28 -28.38 32.43
CA SER A 26 -15.71 -27.84 33.72
C SER A 26 -14.55 -27.71 34.71
N GLU A 27 -13.64 -28.69 34.76
CA GLU A 27 -12.43 -28.61 35.59
C GLU A 27 -11.48 -27.53 35.09
N ILE A 28 -11.26 -27.44 33.78
CA ILE A 28 -10.42 -26.41 33.17
C ILE A 28 -10.98 -25.02 33.47
N ALA A 29 -12.29 -24.83 33.37
CA ALA A 29 -12.96 -23.57 33.70
C ALA A 29 -12.71 -23.12 35.14
N LYS A 30 -12.73 -24.06 36.10
CA LYS A 30 -12.42 -23.79 37.51
C LYS A 30 -10.95 -23.40 37.70
N ILE A 31 -10.02 -24.13 37.09
CA ILE A 31 -8.56 -23.85 37.18
C ILE A 31 -8.23 -22.47 36.59
N VAL A 32 -8.74 -22.18 35.40
CA VAL A 32 -8.43 -20.98 34.63
C VAL A 32 -9.27 -19.76 35.06
N LYS A 33 -10.26 -19.96 35.93
CA LYS A 33 -11.22 -18.94 36.39
C LYS A 33 -11.89 -18.20 35.23
N LYS A 34 -12.33 -18.96 34.21
CA LYS A 34 -13.07 -18.45 33.05
C LYS A 34 -14.34 -19.25 32.81
N PRO A 35 -15.38 -18.66 32.20
CA PRO A 35 -16.61 -19.39 31.89
C PRO A 35 -16.34 -20.63 31.03
N ARG A 36 -17.05 -21.73 31.32
CA ARG A 36 -16.95 -22.99 30.55
C ARG A 36 -17.12 -22.77 29.04
N SER A 37 -18.03 -21.90 28.64
CA SER A 37 -18.29 -21.54 27.24
C SER A 37 -17.08 -20.90 26.55
N THR A 38 -16.30 -20.10 27.28
CA THR A 38 -15.06 -19.49 26.78
C THR A 38 -13.99 -20.55 26.56
N VAL A 39 -13.81 -21.45 27.54
CA VAL A 39 -12.86 -22.58 27.45
C VAL A 39 -13.19 -23.46 26.25
N GLN A 40 -14.46 -23.85 26.11
CA GLN A 40 -14.93 -24.66 25.00
C GLN A 40 -14.72 -23.97 23.65
N THR A 41 -14.99 -22.66 23.56
CA THR A 41 -14.80 -21.90 22.32
C THR A 41 -13.32 -21.79 21.93
N ILE A 42 -12.44 -21.57 22.91
CA ILE A 42 -10.98 -21.53 22.69
C ILE A 42 -10.50 -22.88 22.15
N TYR A 43 -10.85 -23.98 22.81
CA TYR A 43 -10.42 -25.31 22.38
C TYR A 43 -11.01 -25.70 21.03
N ARG A 44 -12.30 -25.39 20.77
CA ARG A 44 -12.92 -25.62 19.46
C ARG A 44 -12.19 -24.86 18.35
N ASN A 45 -11.86 -23.59 18.58
CA ASN A 45 -11.10 -22.79 17.62
C ASN A 45 -9.69 -23.37 17.38
N TYR A 46 -9.04 -23.88 18.42
CA TYR A 46 -7.75 -24.56 18.32
C TYR A 46 -7.84 -25.83 17.47
N VAL A 47 -8.81 -26.70 17.73
CA VAL A 47 -9.01 -27.93 16.92
C VAL A 47 -9.29 -27.59 15.45
N MET A 48 -10.08 -26.55 15.18
CA MET A 48 -10.43 -26.16 13.81
C MET A 48 -9.31 -25.46 13.05
N ARG A 49 -8.44 -24.69 13.73
CA ARG A 49 -7.41 -23.85 13.09
C ARG A 49 -5.99 -24.36 13.26
N GLY A 50 -5.76 -25.26 14.21
CA GLY A 50 -4.43 -25.73 14.62
C GLY A 50 -3.58 -24.70 15.37
N ASN A 51 -4.12 -23.55 15.76
CA ASN A 51 -3.39 -22.52 16.50
C ASN A 51 -4.24 -21.83 17.58
N VAL A 52 -3.55 -21.21 18.55
CA VAL A 52 -4.13 -20.47 19.69
C VAL A 52 -4.24 -18.96 19.44
N LEU A 53 -3.72 -18.50 18.30
CA LEU A 53 -3.69 -17.08 17.96
C LEU A 53 -5.10 -16.60 17.61
N ASN A 54 -5.36 -15.33 17.93
CA ASN A 54 -6.60 -14.72 17.48
C ASN A 54 -6.56 -14.53 15.98
N LYS A 55 -7.68 -14.85 15.32
CA LYS A 55 -7.85 -14.50 13.91
C LYS A 55 -7.84 -12.98 13.80
N SER A 56 -7.07 -12.46 12.87
CA SER A 56 -7.11 -11.05 12.53
C SER A 56 -8.55 -10.66 12.18
N ARG A 57 -9.03 -9.58 12.78
CA ARG A 57 -10.36 -9.07 12.44
C ARG A 57 -10.33 -8.59 10.98
N CYS A 58 -11.32 -8.97 10.19
CA CYS A 58 -11.52 -8.30 8.90
C CYS A 58 -11.99 -6.86 9.17
N GLY A 59 -11.34 -5.90 8.53
CA GLY A 59 -11.82 -4.52 8.51
C GLY A 59 -13.09 -4.40 7.65
N ARG A 60 -13.66 -3.20 7.61
CA ARG A 60 -14.78 -2.90 6.71
C ARG A 60 -14.35 -3.14 5.25
N PRO A 61 -15.16 -3.85 4.44
CA PRO A 61 -14.84 -4.04 3.03
C PRO A 61 -14.73 -2.71 2.29
N ARG A 62 -13.83 -2.66 1.31
CA ARG A 62 -13.62 -1.46 0.48
C ARG A 62 -14.84 -1.25 -0.42
N LYS A 63 -15.22 0.02 -0.64
CA LYS A 63 -16.32 0.37 -1.57
C LYS A 63 -15.96 0.09 -3.03
N LEU A 64 -14.69 0.30 -3.38
CA LEU A 64 -14.13 0.01 -4.70
C LEU A 64 -13.52 -1.39 -4.72
N SER A 65 -13.73 -2.11 -5.82
CA SER A 65 -13.13 -3.42 -6.06
C SER A 65 -11.68 -3.28 -6.54
N ASP A 66 -10.93 -4.38 -6.53
CA ASP A 66 -9.57 -4.39 -7.09
C ASP A 66 -9.57 -4.12 -8.60
N ARG A 67 -10.65 -4.47 -9.31
CA ARG A 67 -10.84 -4.12 -10.73
C ARG A 67 -10.94 -2.60 -10.91
N ASP A 68 -11.73 -1.95 -10.06
CA ASP A 68 -11.89 -0.49 -10.08
C ASP A 68 -10.55 0.20 -9.78
N ALA A 69 -9.83 -0.28 -8.75
CA ALA A 69 -8.52 0.24 -8.39
C ALA A 69 -7.50 0.12 -9.55
N ARG A 70 -7.45 -1.02 -10.23
CA ARG A 70 -6.60 -1.20 -11.42
C ARG A 70 -7.01 -0.29 -12.58
N ALA A 71 -8.31 -0.04 -12.78
CA ALA A 71 -8.78 0.88 -13.81
C ALA A 71 -8.33 2.33 -13.53
N ILE A 72 -8.38 2.76 -12.27
CA ILE A 72 -7.89 4.08 -11.83
C ILE A 72 -6.40 4.23 -12.15
N VAL A 73 -5.59 3.25 -11.77
CA VAL A 73 -4.14 3.28 -12.01
C VAL A 73 -3.82 3.34 -13.50
N ARG A 74 -4.54 2.57 -14.34
CA ARG A 74 -4.36 2.62 -15.80
C ARG A 74 -4.66 4.00 -16.38
N LYS A 75 -5.69 4.69 -15.89
CA LYS A 75 -6.03 6.04 -16.34
C LYS A 75 -4.93 7.05 -16.01
N VAL A 76 -4.37 6.99 -14.80
CA VAL A 76 -3.24 7.85 -14.41
C VAL A 76 -1.98 7.53 -15.21
N LYS A 77 -1.71 6.25 -15.49
CA LYS A 77 -0.57 5.87 -16.34
C LYS A 77 -0.67 6.45 -17.76
N LYS A 78 -1.89 6.49 -18.33
CA LYS A 78 -2.14 7.09 -19.66
C LYS A 78 -2.06 8.62 -19.64
N ASN A 79 -2.58 9.26 -18.59
CA ASN A 79 -2.54 10.70 -18.42
C ASN A 79 -2.14 11.06 -16.98
N PRO A 80 -0.83 11.26 -16.72
CA PRO A 80 -0.32 11.54 -15.38
C PRO A 80 -0.83 12.85 -14.76
N LYS A 81 -1.39 13.76 -15.56
CA LYS A 81 -1.90 15.06 -15.10
C LYS A 81 -3.35 15.01 -14.62
N ILE A 82 -4.03 13.87 -14.72
CA ILE A 82 -5.43 13.76 -14.34
C ILE A 82 -5.60 13.93 -12.82
N SER A 83 -6.55 14.77 -12.42
CA SER A 83 -6.81 15.06 -11.01
C SER A 83 -7.69 13.98 -10.36
N ALA A 84 -7.57 13.83 -9.03
CA ALA A 84 -8.36 12.86 -8.27
C ALA A 84 -9.88 13.11 -8.33
N PRO A 85 -10.40 14.36 -8.28
CA PRO A 85 -11.84 14.62 -8.46
C PRO A 85 -12.33 14.20 -9.86
N LYS A 86 -11.55 14.49 -10.91
CA LYS A 86 -11.92 14.07 -12.26
C LYS A 86 -11.96 12.53 -12.42
N LEU A 87 -11.07 11.82 -11.73
CA LEU A 87 -11.10 10.36 -11.67
C LEU A 87 -12.32 9.85 -10.91
N GLU A 88 -12.70 10.53 -9.82
CA GLU A 88 -13.90 10.21 -9.04
C GLU A 88 -15.16 10.26 -9.90
N ASP A 89 -15.37 11.37 -10.62
CA ASP A 89 -16.51 11.52 -11.53
C ASP A 89 -16.57 10.38 -12.55
N GLN A 90 -15.43 10.06 -13.16
CA GLN A 90 -15.36 8.97 -14.14
C GLN A 90 -15.63 7.59 -13.53
N ILE A 91 -15.29 7.35 -12.26
CA ILE A 91 -15.62 6.11 -11.55
C ILE A 91 -17.11 6.07 -11.24
N ALA A 92 -17.69 7.20 -10.83
CA ALA A 92 -19.12 7.31 -10.59
C ALA A 92 -19.92 6.99 -11.86
N THR A 93 -19.50 7.52 -13.02
CA THR A 93 -20.14 7.21 -14.31
C THR A 93 -19.92 5.76 -14.75
N ALA A 94 -18.69 5.23 -14.63
CA ALA A 94 -18.37 3.90 -15.17
C ALA A 94 -18.85 2.73 -14.30
N SER A 95 -18.89 2.91 -12.98
CA SER A 95 -19.18 1.85 -12.02
C SER A 95 -20.41 2.12 -11.17
N GLY A 96 -21.05 3.29 -11.28
CA GLY A 96 -22.18 3.71 -10.43
C GLY A 96 -21.78 4.00 -8.98
N LYS A 97 -20.49 3.97 -8.64
CA LYS A 97 -19.99 4.07 -7.26
C LYS A 97 -19.49 5.48 -6.97
N LYS A 98 -20.28 6.26 -6.24
CA LYS A 98 -19.83 7.56 -5.71
C LYS A 98 -18.81 7.35 -4.57
N VAL A 99 -17.63 7.96 -4.67
CA VAL A 99 -16.56 7.84 -3.67
C VAL A 99 -16.02 9.23 -3.37
N HIS A 100 -15.42 9.46 -2.21
CA HIS A 100 -14.73 10.74 -1.99
C HIS A 100 -13.41 10.76 -2.78
N PRO A 101 -12.94 11.90 -3.33
CA PRO A 101 -11.66 12.00 -4.04
C PRO A 101 -10.46 11.47 -3.24
N GLU A 102 -10.50 11.56 -1.91
CA GLU A 102 -9.44 11.00 -1.06
C GLU A 102 -9.33 9.47 -1.14
N THR A 103 -10.44 8.78 -1.42
CA THR A 103 -10.43 7.34 -1.68
C THR A 103 -9.60 7.02 -2.91
N VAL A 104 -9.73 7.83 -3.96
CA VAL A 104 -8.93 7.71 -5.19
C VAL A 104 -7.46 8.00 -4.88
N ARG A 105 -7.16 9.06 -4.12
CA ARG A 105 -5.78 9.38 -3.72
C ARG A 105 -5.14 8.25 -2.91
N ARG A 106 -5.85 7.64 -1.96
CA ARG A 106 -5.35 6.49 -1.19
C ARG A 106 -5.00 5.30 -2.09
N ILE A 107 -5.84 4.99 -3.08
CA ILE A 107 -5.56 3.95 -4.07
C ILE A 107 -4.29 4.28 -4.86
N LEU A 108 -4.18 5.52 -5.36
CA LEU A 108 -3.00 5.97 -6.11
C LEU A 108 -1.71 5.88 -5.27
N ARG A 109 -1.72 6.37 -4.03
CA ARG A 109 -0.57 6.26 -3.12
C ARG A 109 -0.19 4.81 -2.85
N SER A 110 -1.17 3.92 -2.66
CA SER A 110 -0.89 2.48 -2.48
C SER A 110 -0.25 1.83 -3.70
N GLY A 111 -0.49 2.39 -4.90
CA GLY A 111 0.18 1.98 -6.13
C GLY A 111 1.47 2.75 -6.45
N GLY A 112 1.97 3.58 -5.53
CA GLY A 112 3.20 4.37 -5.71
C GLY A 112 3.02 5.69 -6.48
N TYR A 113 1.79 6.08 -6.82
CA TYR A 113 1.51 7.32 -7.55
C TYR A 113 1.24 8.45 -6.56
N ASN A 114 2.19 9.37 -6.47
CA ASN A 114 2.09 10.57 -5.65
C ASN A 114 1.92 11.81 -6.54
N GLY A 115 1.14 12.77 -6.06
CA GLY A 115 1.08 14.09 -6.68
C GLY A 115 2.45 14.76 -6.58
N ARG A 116 2.98 15.23 -7.71
CA ARG A 116 4.22 16.01 -7.78
C ARG A 116 4.03 17.17 -8.74
N VAL A 117 4.80 18.23 -8.52
CA VAL A 117 4.90 19.34 -9.47
C VAL A 117 5.82 18.93 -10.60
N PHE A 118 5.39 19.12 -11.84
CA PHE A 118 6.23 18.88 -13.00
C PHE A 118 7.17 20.06 -13.21
N SER A 119 8.47 19.79 -13.39
CA SER A 119 9.43 20.82 -13.80
C SER A 119 9.15 21.27 -15.22
N ARG A 120 9.20 22.59 -15.47
CA ARG A 120 9.17 23.14 -16.83
C ARG A 120 10.47 22.77 -17.53
N LYS A 121 10.39 22.23 -18.73
CA LYS A 121 11.56 21.97 -19.57
C LYS A 121 11.56 22.98 -20.72
N PRO A 122 12.73 23.51 -21.13
CA PRO A 122 12.80 24.33 -22.33
C PRO A 122 12.40 23.48 -23.54
N PHE A 123 11.77 24.12 -24.52
CA PHE A 123 11.49 23.48 -25.79
C PHE A 123 12.79 23.25 -26.55
N ILE A 124 13.05 22.02 -27.00
CA ILE A 124 14.23 21.67 -27.79
C ILE A 124 13.72 21.10 -29.11
N SER A 125 14.15 21.69 -30.23
CA SER A 125 13.81 21.19 -31.57
C SER A 125 14.34 19.76 -31.79
N SER A 126 13.71 18.99 -32.67
CA SER A 126 14.14 17.63 -33.00
C SER A 126 15.60 17.57 -33.46
N VAL A 127 16.02 18.54 -34.29
CA VAL A 127 17.41 18.68 -34.75
C VAL A 127 18.37 18.88 -33.58
N ASN A 128 18.03 19.76 -32.63
CA ASN A 128 18.88 20.02 -31.47
C ASN A 128 18.89 18.84 -30.48
N GLN A 129 17.80 18.07 -30.39
CA GLN A 129 17.78 16.82 -29.61
C GLN A 129 18.78 15.81 -30.19
N GLN A 130 18.80 15.62 -31.51
CA GLN A 130 19.72 14.70 -32.17
C GLN A 130 21.19 15.12 -31.96
N LYS A 131 21.52 16.39 -32.22
CA LYS A 131 22.86 16.93 -31.98
C LYS A 131 23.34 16.73 -30.54
N ARG A 132 22.44 16.93 -29.57
CA ARG A 132 22.75 16.71 -28.14
C ARG A 132 22.99 15.23 -27.83
N LEU A 133 22.23 14.31 -28.45
CA LEU A 133 22.44 12.87 -28.29
C LEU A 133 23.76 12.40 -28.93
N ASP A 134 24.08 12.89 -30.12
CA ASP A 134 25.34 12.56 -30.82
C ASP A 134 26.55 13.08 -30.02
N PHE A 135 26.46 14.33 -29.52
CA PHE A 135 27.46 14.90 -28.63
C PHE A 135 27.60 14.09 -27.35
N ALA A 136 26.50 13.79 -26.66
CA ALA A 136 26.52 12.98 -25.44
C ALA A 136 27.14 11.60 -25.69
N SER A 137 26.79 10.94 -26.77
CA SER A 137 27.31 9.60 -27.12
C SER A 137 28.81 9.61 -27.43
N THR A 138 29.28 10.63 -28.16
CA THR A 138 30.71 10.80 -28.49
C THR A 138 31.55 11.22 -27.29
N HIS A 139 30.97 11.96 -26.34
CA HIS A 139 31.69 12.51 -25.19
C HIS A 139 31.45 11.74 -23.87
N PHE A 140 30.60 10.69 -23.88
CA PHE A 140 30.30 9.85 -22.71
C PHE A 140 31.54 9.10 -22.16
N TYR A 141 32.50 8.76 -23.04
CA TYR A 141 33.74 8.07 -22.70
C TYR A 141 34.92 9.00 -22.39
N MET A 142 34.71 10.32 -22.29
CA MET A 142 35.74 11.24 -21.81
C MET A 142 35.85 11.12 -20.29
N GLY A 143 36.38 9.99 -19.82
CA GLY A 143 36.72 9.76 -18.42
C GLY A 143 37.63 10.87 -17.89
N GLU A 144 37.52 11.11 -16.57
CA GLU A 144 38.09 12.11 -15.65
C GLU A 144 39.37 12.90 -16.02
N LYS A 145 40.17 12.48 -17.01
CA LYS A 145 41.43 13.10 -17.43
C LYS A 145 41.30 14.39 -18.25
N ASN A 146 40.10 14.78 -18.71
CA ASN A 146 39.91 16.00 -19.52
C ASN A 146 38.96 17.04 -18.91
N LEU A 147 38.49 16.83 -17.67
CA LEU A 147 37.57 17.77 -17.01
C LEU A 147 38.20 19.16 -16.78
N PHE A 148 39.53 19.24 -16.72
CA PHE A 148 40.28 20.48 -16.48
C PHE A 148 40.46 21.37 -17.72
N ARG A 149 40.09 20.94 -18.94
CA ARG A 149 40.31 21.73 -20.18
C ARG A 149 39.05 22.38 -20.74
N MET A 150 37.87 22.08 -20.21
CA MET A 150 36.63 22.74 -20.61
C MET A 150 36.41 24.00 -19.76
N LYS A 151 36.86 25.17 -20.25
CA LYS A 151 36.34 26.45 -19.77
C LYS A 151 34.94 26.64 -20.37
N ALA A 152 33.91 26.36 -19.59
CA ALA A 152 32.57 26.84 -19.91
C ALA A 152 32.54 28.36 -19.66
N ILE A 153 32.28 29.14 -20.71
CA ILE A 153 31.99 30.57 -20.61
C ILE A 153 30.47 30.67 -20.64
N ASP A 154 29.87 30.87 -19.48
CA ASP A 154 28.43 31.14 -19.35
C ASP A 154 28.22 32.65 -19.41
N ASP A 155 28.05 33.21 -20.61
CA ASP A 155 27.68 34.63 -20.79
C ASP A 155 26.19 34.82 -20.48
N ASN A 156 25.85 34.79 -19.19
CA ASN A 156 24.51 35.12 -18.70
C ASN A 156 24.38 36.64 -18.56
N THR A 157 24.33 37.36 -19.68
CA THR A 157 24.03 38.80 -19.70
C THR A 157 22.51 38.98 -19.80
N LEU A 158 21.92 39.51 -18.71
CA LEU A 158 20.53 39.97 -18.66
C LEU A 158 20.40 41.26 -19.48
N HIS A 159 19.61 41.22 -20.56
CA HIS A 159 19.01 42.40 -21.19
C HIS A 159 17.49 42.33 -21.05
#